data_AF-A0A7J8MZA7-F1
#
_entry.id   AF-A0A7J8MZA7-F1
#
_cell.length_a   1.000
_cell.length_b   1.000
_cell.length_c   1.000
_cell.angle_alpha   90.00
_cell.angle_beta   90.00
_cell.angle_gamma   90.00
#
_symmetry.space_group_name_H-M   'P 1'
#
loop_
_entity.id
_entity.type
_entity.pdbx_description
1 polymer ?
#
loop_
_entity_poly.entity_id
_entity_poly.type
_entity_poly.pdbx_seq_one_letter_code
_entity_poly.pdbx_strand_id
1 'polypeptide(L)'
;GLVRPEDAFGTTGGLLRDQNGEWIIGFNKYLGNCAVFDSKLWGILDSLKLALDQRFENVLIQFNNLVTINMIKDGIYGNSNSALVRRIYTILKLFNLWSLQHISREDDKLVDKIVKGVQDRKTYLRLMEESTQMSFT
;
A
#
# COMPACT_ATOMS: atom_id res chain seq x y z
N GLY A 1 23.13 13.00 -18.45
CA GLY A 1 21.89 12.42 -17.90
C GLY A 1 21.46 11.29 -18.80
N LEU A 2 21.05 10.16 -18.23
CA LEU A 2 20.49 9.04 -18.99
C LEU A 2 18.97 9.16 -18.96
N VAL A 3 18.36 9.32 -20.13
CA VAL A 3 16.90 9.28 -20.28
C VAL A 3 16.57 7.98 -20.98
N ARG A 4 15.87 7.09 -20.28
CA ARG A 4 15.24 5.92 -20.89
C ARG A 4 13.74 6.20 -20.97
N PRO A 5 13.09 5.98 -22.12
CA PRO A 5 11.64 5.92 -22.14
C PRO A 5 11.26 4.65 -21.39
N GLU A 6 10.81 4.82 -20.15
CA GLU A 6 10.10 3.77 -19.45
C GLU A 6 8.63 3.90 -19.83
N ASP A 7 8.09 2.91 -20.52
CA ASP A 7 6.71 2.54 -20.26
C ASP A 7 6.69 1.93 -18.84
N ALA A 8 6.96 2.74 -17.81
CA ALA A 8 6.91 2.29 -16.43
C ALA A 8 5.44 2.18 -16.07
N PHE A 9 4.95 0.96 -16.16
CA PHE A 9 3.68 0.63 -15.59
C PHE A 9 3.81 0.69 -14.06
N GLY A 10 2.91 1.44 -13.43
CA GLY A 10 2.81 1.48 -11.99
C GLY A 10 2.32 0.13 -11.47
N THR A 11 2.97 -0.35 -10.43
CA THR A 11 2.53 -1.47 -9.61
C THR A 11 2.34 -0.99 -8.19
N THR A 12 1.45 -1.66 -7.48
CA THR A 12 1.28 -1.46 -6.06
C THR A 12 1.17 -2.79 -5.34
N GLY A 13 1.23 -2.73 -4.03
CA GLY A 13 1.13 -3.87 -3.16
C GLY A 13 1.14 -3.43 -1.71
N GLY A 14 0.88 -4.40 -0.86
CA GLY A 14 0.80 -4.19 0.57
C GLY A 14 0.84 -5.50 1.29
N LEU A 15 1.02 -5.38 2.60
CA LEU A 15 1.07 -6.49 3.52
C LEU A 15 0.27 -6.12 4.75
N LEU A 16 -0.72 -6.95 5.07
CA LEU A 16 -1.45 -6.90 6.33
C LEU A 16 -0.84 -7.90 7.30
N ARG A 17 -0.58 -7.42 8.51
CA ARG A 17 -0.03 -8.21 9.61
C ARG A 17 -0.93 -8.13 10.83
N ASP A 18 -0.90 -9.17 11.65
CA ASP A 18 -1.58 -9.17 12.94
C ASP A 18 -0.82 -8.32 13.98
N GLN A 19 -1.35 -8.26 15.21
CA GLN A 19 -0.72 -7.55 16.32
C GLN A 19 0.65 -8.11 16.76
N ASN A 20 0.96 -9.35 16.40
CA ASN A 20 2.26 -9.98 16.68
C ASN A 20 3.26 -9.73 15.55
N GLY A 21 2.82 -9.13 14.43
CA GLY A 21 3.63 -8.92 13.24
C GLY A 21 3.60 -10.08 12.25
N GLU A 22 2.76 -11.08 12.49
CA GLU A 22 2.61 -12.26 11.63
C GLU A 22 1.86 -11.91 10.35
N TRP A 23 2.24 -12.55 9.25
CA TRP A 23 1.59 -12.31 7.94
C TRP A 23 0.16 -12.80 7.96
N ILE A 24 -0.80 -11.91 7.68
CA ILE A 24 -2.19 -12.31 7.41
C ILE A 24 -2.37 -12.44 5.91
N ILE A 25 -2.08 -11.37 5.18
CA ILE A 25 -2.33 -11.31 3.74
C ILE A 25 -1.40 -10.32 3.05
N GLY A 26 -0.73 -10.76 2.00
CA GLY A 26 -0.01 -9.86 1.09
C GLY A 26 -0.79 -9.72 -0.20
N PHE A 27 -0.58 -8.62 -0.90
CA PHE A 27 -1.14 -8.46 -2.22
C PHE A 27 -0.25 -7.62 -3.11
N ASN A 28 -0.42 -7.82 -4.41
CA ASN A 28 0.08 -6.91 -5.41
C ASN A 28 -0.95 -6.69 -6.52
N LYS A 29 -0.74 -5.62 -7.27
CA LYS A 29 -1.68 -5.18 -8.30
C LYS A 29 -0.95 -4.35 -9.35
N TYR A 30 -1.21 -4.69 -10.61
CA TYR A 30 -0.80 -3.88 -11.75
C TYR A 30 -1.76 -2.71 -11.95
N LEU A 31 -1.24 -1.50 -12.11
CA LEU A 31 -2.03 -0.26 -12.25
C LEU A 31 -1.95 0.36 -13.65
N GLY A 32 -1.21 -0.24 -14.59
CA GLY A 32 -1.00 0.35 -15.92
C GLY A 32 -0.19 1.64 -15.83
N ASN A 33 -0.53 2.67 -16.62
CA ASN A 33 0.15 3.96 -16.52
C ASN A 33 -0.27 4.69 -15.23
N CYS A 34 0.60 4.68 -14.22
CA CYS A 34 0.32 5.25 -12.92
C CYS A 34 1.61 5.83 -12.35
N ALA A 35 1.54 7.09 -11.88
CA ALA A 35 2.68 7.71 -11.22
C ALA A 35 3.09 6.90 -9.99
N VAL A 36 4.40 6.86 -9.70
CA VAL A 36 4.97 6.17 -8.53
C VAL A 36 4.33 6.63 -7.22
N PHE A 37 3.98 7.91 -7.16
CA PHE A 37 3.30 8.46 -5.98
C PHE A 37 1.87 7.93 -5.85
N ASP A 38 1.09 7.94 -6.94
CA ASP A 38 -0.28 7.43 -6.94
C ASP A 38 -0.32 5.92 -6.67
N SER A 39 0.64 5.15 -7.17
CA SER A 39 0.69 3.71 -6.93
C SER A 39 0.84 3.38 -5.45
N LYS A 40 1.61 4.18 -4.72
CA LYS A 40 1.75 4.08 -3.26
C LYS A 40 0.43 4.35 -2.53
N LEU A 41 -0.29 5.41 -2.92
CA LEU A 41 -1.61 5.71 -2.36
C LEU A 41 -2.64 4.61 -2.66
N TRP A 42 -2.60 4.03 -3.86
CA TRP A 42 -3.43 2.88 -4.21
C TRP A 42 -3.17 1.67 -3.30
N GLY A 43 -1.91 1.42 -2.94
CA GLY A 43 -1.54 0.35 -2.01
C GLY A 43 -2.17 0.54 -0.64
N ILE A 44 -2.06 1.76 -0.08
CA ILE A 44 -2.71 2.09 1.20
C ILE A 44 -4.22 1.93 1.11
N LEU A 45 -4.84 2.45 0.05
CA LEU A 45 -6.29 2.37 -0.14
C LEU A 45 -6.77 0.92 -0.20
N ASP A 46 -6.08 0.06 -0.94
CA ASP A 46 -6.46 -1.34 -1.09
C ASP A 46 -6.17 -2.14 0.20
N SER A 47 -5.07 -1.86 0.92
CA SER A 47 -4.81 -2.42 2.26
C SER A 47 -5.91 -2.09 3.27
N LEU A 48 -6.40 -0.86 3.28
CA LEU A 48 -7.46 -0.44 4.20
C LEU A 48 -8.80 -1.12 3.89
N LYS A 49 -9.14 -1.29 2.61
CA LYS A 49 -10.34 -2.05 2.23
C LYS A 49 -10.23 -3.50 2.68
N LEU A 50 -9.07 -4.14 2.45
CA LEU A 50 -8.83 -5.50 2.91
C LEU A 50 -8.96 -5.61 4.42
N ALA A 51 -8.45 -4.64 5.18
CA ALA A 51 -8.60 -4.63 6.63
C ALA A 51 -10.08 -4.56 7.07
N LEU A 52 -10.90 -3.72 6.42
CA LEU A 52 -12.34 -3.65 6.67
C LEU A 52 -13.08 -4.94 6.28
N ASP A 53 -12.73 -5.53 5.14
CA ASP A 53 -13.32 -6.79 4.67
C ASP A 53 -13.02 -7.94 5.65
N GLN A 54 -11.84 -7.91 6.28
CA GLN A 54 -11.42 -8.83 7.34
C GLN A 54 -11.95 -8.44 8.74
N ARG A 55 -12.79 -7.41 8.85
CA ARG A 55 -13.40 -6.94 10.11
C ARG A 55 -12.40 -6.42 11.15
N PHE A 56 -11.22 -5.96 10.73
CA PHE A 56 -10.34 -5.25 11.64
C PHE A 56 -10.93 -3.88 11.97
N GLU A 57 -11.03 -3.59 13.27
CA GLU A 57 -11.54 -2.30 13.75
C GLU A 57 -10.42 -1.29 14.01
N ASN A 58 -9.18 -1.75 14.16
CA ASN A 58 -8.02 -0.92 14.45
C ASN A 58 -6.90 -1.18 13.43
N VAL A 59 -6.26 -0.12 12.94
CA VAL A 59 -5.20 -0.23 11.93
C VAL A 59 -3.99 0.65 12.23
N LEU A 60 -2.80 0.05 12.15
CA LEU A 60 -1.52 0.77 12.12
C LEU A 60 -1.02 0.76 10.68
N ILE A 61 -0.98 1.94 10.06
CA ILE A 61 -0.43 2.08 8.71
C ILE A 61 1.06 2.40 8.82
N GLN A 62 1.90 1.51 8.33
CA GLN A 62 3.34 1.67 8.26
C GLN A 62 3.76 2.08 6.84
N PHE A 63 4.61 3.10 6.73
CA PHE A 63 5.07 3.57 5.42
C PHE A 63 6.49 4.15 5.44
N ASN A 64 7.28 3.88 4.41
CA ASN A 64 8.70 4.30 4.33
C ASN A 64 8.94 5.67 3.67
N ASN A 65 7.87 6.43 3.43
CA ASN A 65 7.95 7.69 2.73
C ASN A 65 7.22 8.78 3.50
N LEU A 66 8.01 9.64 4.16
CA LEU A 66 7.51 10.77 4.94
C LEU A 66 6.64 11.73 4.13
N VAL A 67 6.93 11.94 2.84
CA VAL A 67 6.13 12.82 1.98
C VAL A 67 4.69 12.31 1.88
N THR A 68 4.51 11.01 1.68
CA THR A 68 3.19 10.37 1.59
C THR A 68 2.47 10.42 2.94
N ILE A 69 3.17 10.17 4.05
CA ILE A 69 2.59 10.29 5.40
C ILE A 69 2.09 11.71 5.64
N ASN A 70 2.89 12.72 5.33
CA ASN A 70 2.52 14.12 5.51
C ASN A 70 1.33 14.50 4.63
N MET A 71 1.29 14.05 3.37
CA MET A 71 0.13 14.32 2.51
C MET A 71 -1.17 13.65 2.97
N ILE A 72 -1.09 12.43 3.52
CA ILE A 72 -2.26 11.78 4.13
C ILE A 72 -2.71 12.59 5.34
N LYS A 73 -1.78 13.07 6.17
CA LYS A 73 -2.07 13.96 7.30
C LYS A 73 -2.69 15.28 6.84
N ASP A 74 -2.16 15.90 5.79
CA ASP A 74 -2.71 17.14 5.22
C ASP A 74 -4.12 16.93 4.65
N GLY A 75 -4.38 15.74 4.12
CA GLY A 75 -5.71 15.30 3.70
C GLY A 75 -6.74 15.24 4.82
N ILE A 76 -6.32 14.92 6.06
CA ILE A 76 -7.18 14.94 7.25
C ILE A 76 -7.74 16.33 7.51
N TYR A 77 -6.92 17.37 7.27
CA TYR A 77 -7.32 18.76 7.45
C TYR A 77 -8.17 19.31 6.29
N GLY A 78 -8.56 18.46 5.33
CA GLY A 78 -9.43 18.84 4.20
C GLY A 78 -8.74 19.64 3.09
N ASN A 79 -7.41 19.80 3.16
CA ASN A 79 -6.65 20.66 2.25
C ASN A 79 -6.04 19.92 1.05
N SER A 80 -6.27 18.61 0.92
CA SER A 80 -5.70 17.84 -0.20
C SER A 80 -6.56 17.90 -1.45
N ASN A 81 -5.96 18.34 -2.56
CA ASN A 81 -6.57 18.29 -3.89
C ASN A 81 -6.63 16.86 -4.47
N SER A 82 -5.99 15.87 -3.84
CA SER A 82 -5.99 14.49 -4.32
C SER A 82 -7.30 13.77 -3.95
N ALA A 83 -8.04 13.32 -4.95
CA ALA A 83 -9.23 12.48 -4.75
C ALA A 83 -8.90 11.14 -4.05
N LEU A 84 -7.72 10.57 -4.30
CA LEU A 84 -7.25 9.34 -3.65
C LEU A 84 -7.00 9.57 -2.16
N VAL A 85 -6.33 10.66 -1.79
CA VAL A 85 -6.09 11.01 -0.39
C VAL A 85 -7.41 11.23 0.35
N ARG A 86 -8.36 11.95 -0.26
CA ARG A 86 -9.71 12.14 0.32
C ARG A 86 -10.42 10.81 0.54
N ARG A 87 -10.31 9.86 -0.40
CA ARG A 87 -10.93 8.54 -0.29
C ARG A 87 -10.28 7.67 0.80
N ILE A 88 -8.94 7.68 0.90
CA ILE A 88 -8.21 7.04 2.01
C ILE A 88 -8.73 7.57 3.34
N TYR A 89 -8.84 8.89 3.46
CA TYR A 89 -9.33 9.53 4.68
C TYR A 89 -10.78 9.14 5.01
N THR A 90 -11.68 9.10 4.03
CA THR A 90 -13.06 8.63 4.25
C THR A 90 -13.10 7.21 4.81
N ILE A 91 -12.24 6.32 4.33
CA ILE A 91 -12.15 4.93 4.82
C ILE A 91 -11.53 4.88 6.22
N LEU A 92 -10.54 5.72 6.52
CA LEU A 92 -9.94 5.78 7.86
C LEU A 92 -10.95 6.13 8.96
N LYS A 93 -11.99 6.91 8.63
CA LYS A 93 -13.09 7.22 9.56
C LYS A 93 -13.96 6.02 9.94
N LEU A 94 -13.85 4.90 9.22
CA LEU A 94 -14.59 3.68 9.50
C LEU A 94 -13.91 2.79 10.55
N PHE A 95 -12.64 3.07 10.89
CA PHE A 95 -11.91 2.37 11.94
C PHE A 95 -12.12 3.06 13.29
N ASN A 96 -12.16 2.27 14.36
CA ASN A 96 -12.25 2.75 15.74
C ASN A 96 -10.98 3.49 16.14
N LEU A 97 -9.82 2.91 15.83
CA LEU A 97 -8.51 3.54 16.03
C LEU A 97 -7.64 3.34 14.80
N TRP A 98 -6.94 4.41 14.41
CA TRP A 98 -5.91 4.30 13.39
C TRP A 98 -4.72 5.18 13.71
N SER A 99 -3.53 4.77 13.25
CA SER A 99 -2.31 5.58 13.37
C SER A 99 -1.41 5.40 12.15
N LEU A 100 -0.54 6.39 11.93
CA LEU A 100 0.46 6.41 10.87
C LEU A 100 1.86 6.35 11.49
N GLN A 101 2.64 5.35 11.11
CA GLN A 101 4.01 5.17 11.54
C GLN A 101 4.95 5.19 10.34
N HIS A 102 6.01 5.99 10.45
CA HIS A 102 7.11 5.93 9.50
C HIS A 102 8.02 4.73 9.82
N ILE A 103 8.37 3.96 8.80
CA ILE A 103 9.32 2.84 8.90
C ILE A 103 10.55 3.10 8.02
N SER A 104 11.66 2.41 8.31
CA SER A 104 12.85 2.51 7.46
C SER A 104 12.60 1.85 6.09
N ARG A 105 13.43 2.16 5.09
CA ARG A 105 13.36 1.45 3.81
C ARG A 105 13.73 -0.01 3.96
N GLU A 106 14.58 -0.33 4.94
CA GLU A 106 14.99 -1.67 5.28
C GLU A 106 13.83 -2.52 5.77
N ASP A 107 12.94 -1.93 6.57
CA ASP A 107 11.75 -2.61 7.10
C ASP A 107 10.67 -2.83 6.02
N ASP A 108 10.64 -1.97 4.99
CA ASP A 108 9.68 -2.06 3.87
C ASP A 108 10.15 -3.01 2.74
N LYS A 109 11.33 -3.63 2.89
CA LYS A 109 11.91 -4.54 1.87
C LYS A 109 10.97 -5.69 1.48
N LEU A 110 10.15 -6.16 2.42
CA LEU A 110 9.24 -7.26 2.16
C LEU A 110 8.11 -6.83 1.21
N VAL A 111 7.51 -5.65 1.44
CA VAL A 111 6.49 -5.08 0.55
C VAL A 111 7.10 -4.80 -0.83
N ASP A 112 8.32 -4.27 -0.88
CA ASP A 112 9.04 -4.05 -2.14
C ASP A 112 9.24 -5.35 -2.93
N LYS A 113 9.52 -6.48 -2.26
CA LYS A 113 9.60 -7.80 -2.91
C LYS A 113 8.24 -8.23 -3.48
N ILE A 114 7.16 -8.05 -2.72
CA ILE A 114 5.79 -8.37 -3.15
C ILE A 114 5.41 -7.56 -4.40
N VAL A 115 5.70 -6.26 -4.40
CA VAL A 115 5.42 -5.35 -5.52
C VAL A 115 6.23 -5.73 -6.76
N LYS A 116 7.51 -6.09 -6.59
CA LYS A 116 8.37 -6.54 -7.70
C LYS A 116 7.98 -7.92 -8.24
N GLY A 117 7.27 -8.72 -7.46
CA GLY A 117 6.74 -10.02 -7.86
C GLY A 117 5.55 -9.97 -8.81
N VAL A 118 5.10 -8.79 -9.26
CA VAL A 118 4.02 -8.65 -10.25
C VAL A 118 4.51 -9.16 -11.61
N GLN A 119 4.13 -10.40 -11.94
CA GLN A 119 4.44 -11.03 -13.23
C GLN A 119 3.31 -10.89 -14.26
N ASP A 120 2.08 -10.71 -13.77
CA ASP A 120 0.87 -10.65 -14.60
C ASP A 120 0.40 -9.20 -14.75
N ARG A 121 0.05 -8.79 -15.98
CA ARG A 121 -0.45 -7.44 -16.29
C ARG A 121 -1.96 -7.29 -16.03
N LYS A 122 -2.56 -8.24 -15.32
CA LYS A 122 -3.97 -8.16 -14.93
C LYS A 122 -4.15 -7.14 -13.81
N THR A 123 -5.15 -6.28 -13.97
CA THR A 123 -5.43 -5.13 -13.09
C THR A 123 -6.20 -5.47 -11.82
N TYR A 124 -6.52 -6.75 -11.58
CA TYR A 124 -7.15 -7.20 -10.34
C TYR A 124 -6.12 -7.34 -9.21
N LEU A 125 -6.62 -7.25 -7.98
CA LEU A 125 -5.82 -7.43 -6.78
C LEU A 125 -5.50 -8.92 -6.58
N ARG A 126 -4.22 -9.28 -6.55
CA ARG A 126 -3.78 -10.67 -6.33
C ARG A 126 -3.40 -10.86 -4.87
N LEU A 127 -4.06 -11.79 -4.19
CA LEU A 127 -3.77 -12.15 -2.81
C LEU A 127 -2.66 -13.20 -2.74
N MET A 128 -1.85 -13.13 -1.69
CA MET A 128 -0.70 -13.97 -1.44
C MET A 128 -0.71 -14.45 0.02
N GLU A 129 -0.58 -15.76 0.20
CA GLU A 129 -0.36 -16.39 1.50
C GLU A 129 1.12 -16.43 1.83
N GLU A 130 1.46 -16.52 3.11
CA GLU A 130 2.84 -16.51 3.62
C GLU A 130 3.74 -17.57 2.96
N SER A 131 3.21 -18.78 2.72
CA SER A 131 3.89 -19.91 2.07
C SER A 131 4.42 -19.60 0.66
N THR A 132 3.87 -18.57 0.01
CA THR A 132 4.30 -18.11 -1.32
C THR A 132 5.72 -17.53 -1.28
N GLN A 133 6.21 -17.03 -0.14
CA GLN A 133 7.58 -16.50 -0.01
C GLN A 133 8.65 -17.57 -0.25
N MET A 134 8.42 -18.82 0.14
CA MET A 134 9.43 -19.88 0.01
C MET A 134 9.73 -20.29 -1.44
N SER A 135 8.93 -19.83 -2.41
CA SER A 135 9.15 -20.10 -3.84
C SER A 135 9.97 -19.01 -4.56
N PHE A 136 10.31 -17.91 -3.87
CA PHE A 136 11.05 -16.76 -4.44
C PHE A 136 12.38 -16.47 -3.73
N THR A 137 12.88 -17.41 -2.92
CA THR A 137 14.24 -17.44 -2.36
C THR A 137 15.07 -18.49 -3.07
#